data_AF-A0A1D8P7K3-F1
#
_entry.id   AF-A0A1D8P7K3-F1
#
_cell.length_a   1.000
_cell.length_b   1.000
_cell.length_c   1.000
_cell.angle_alpha   90.00
_cell.angle_beta   90.00
_cell.angle_gamma   90.00
#
_symmetry.space_group_name_H-M   'P 1'
#
loop_
_entity.id
_entity.type
_entity.pdbx_description
1 polymer ?
#
loop_
_entity_poly.entity_id
_entity_poly.type
_entity_poly.pdbx_seq_one_letter_code
_entity_poly.pdbx_strand_id
1 'polypeptide(L)'
;MKKIKKPLFILLILISSICYSQEKVTNESILQMMNMGFSDDLIISKINSSDYKFDTSLSELSKLNDAGVSNDIITLMIEKSKHNTISKTGIYFQDGDELKLIQPTVFSGTSNNAVAQKLVSGLINSKTKATLPKSQSNNVLTDSSPEFTFIFDVSSASVDNMQTSPGGNDRFNWWFKVASSPNEFVLLQLKVKEKKNLREVITGKGNVLTSSTGIDPKFALPFDIEEIEGNKYKVTPANLPPGEYAFFYQGQIPGGRSNQSVFDFSVK
;
A
#
# COMPACT_ATOMS: atom_id res chain seq x y z
N MET A 1 -17.31 -67.41 -16.97
CA MET A 1 -15.96 -67.19 -17.55
C MET A 1 -15.61 -65.71 -17.46
N LYS A 2 -14.31 -65.41 -17.34
CA LYS A 2 -13.70 -64.26 -16.64
C LYS A 2 -13.94 -62.88 -17.28
N LYS A 3 -14.14 -61.88 -16.43
CA LYS A 3 -14.09 -60.43 -16.73
C LYS A 3 -12.64 -60.02 -16.97
N ILE A 4 -12.35 -59.33 -18.07
CA ILE A 4 -11.07 -58.66 -18.29
C ILE A 4 -11.34 -57.16 -18.39
N LYS A 5 -11.09 -56.46 -17.29
CA LYS A 5 -11.06 -55.01 -17.21
C LYS A 5 -9.70 -54.55 -17.77
N LYS A 6 -9.69 -53.69 -18.80
CA LYS A 6 -8.48 -52.98 -19.24
C LYS A 6 -8.25 -51.80 -18.29
N PRO A 7 -7.11 -51.69 -17.57
CA PRO A 7 -6.76 -50.44 -16.91
C PRO A 7 -6.08 -49.52 -17.93
N LEU A 8 -6.71 -48.38 -18.17
CA LEU A 8 -6.15 -47.24 -18.88
C LEU A 8 -5.08 -46.61 -17.97
N PHE A 9 -3.80 -46.77 -18.31
CA PHE A 9 -2.69 -46.18 -17.58
C PHE A 9 -2.55 -44.71 -18.05
N ILE A 10 -3.21 -43.78 -17.36
CA ILE A 10 -2.95 -42.34 -17.54
C ILE A 10 -1.76 -42.00 -16.64
N LEU A 11 -0.60 -41.84 -17.27
CA LEU A 11 0.60 -41.28 -16.65
C LEU A 11 0.36 -39.78 -16.41
N LEU A 12 -0.01 -39.42 -15.18
CA LEU A 12 -0.10 -38.03 -14.74
C LEU A 12 1.33 -37.53 -14.46
N ILE A 13 1.93 -36.84 -15.44
CA ILE A 13 3.17 -36.09 -15.24
C ILE A 13 2.84 -34.88 -14.36
N LEU A 14 3.08 -35.00 -13.05
CA LEU A 14 3.22 -33.83 -12.17
C LEU A 14 4.48 -33.08 -12.58
N ILE A 15 4.31 -32.08 -13.45
CA ILE A 15 5.30 -31.02 -13.58
C ILE A 15 5.18 -30.20 -12.29
N SER A 16 6.04 -30.50 -11.31
CA SER A 16 6.26 -29.62 -10.18
C SER A 16 6.76 -28.29 -10.74
N SER A 17 5.91 -27.28 -10.73
CA SER A 17 6.34 -25.90 -10.94
C SER A 17 7.30 -25.58 -9.81
N ILE A 18 8.60 -25.64 -10.09
CA ILE A 18 9.63 -25.05 -9.24
C ILE A 18 9.34 -23.55 -9.32
N CYS A 19 8.62 -23.06 -8.32
CA CYS A 19 8.49 -21.64 -8.07
C CYS A 19 9.91 -21.18 -7.72
N TYR A 20 10.61 -20.59 -8.68
CA TYR A 20 11.85 -19.89 -8.39
C TYR A 20 11.48 -18.70 -7.51
N SER A 21 11.57 -18.89 -6.20
CA SER A 21 11.68 -17.76 -5.29
C SER A 21 12.93 -17.02 -5.72
N GLN A 22 12.78 -15.78 -6.19
CA GLN A 22 13.93 -14.94 -6.53
C GLN A 22 14.70 -14.70 -5.23
N GLU A 23 15.89 -15.27 -5.14
CA GLU A 23 16.77 -15.11 -3.99
C GLU A 23 17.15 -13.63 -3.85
N LYS A 24 16.86 -13.05 -2.68
CA LYS A 24 17.17 -11.65 -2.39
C LYS A 24 18.67 -11.47 -2.21
N VAL A 25 19.20 -10.37 -2.70
CA VAL A 25 20.61 -9.99 -2.51
C VAL A 25 20.80 -9.51 -1.07
N THR A 26 21.67 -10.19 -0.32
CA THR A 26 22.04 -9.91 1.08
C THR A 26 23.52 -9.55 1.20
N ASN A 27 23.95 -9.06 2.37
CA ASN A 27 25.36 -8.82 2.69
C ASN A 27 26.24 -10.06 2.38
N GLU A 28 25.74 -11.25 2.73
CA GLU A 28 26.44 -12.53 2.50
C GLU A 28 26.57 -12.84 0.99
N SER A 29 25.53 -12.58 0.21
CA SER A 29 25.57 -12.79 -1.24
C SER A 29 26.57 -11.85 -1.94
N ILE A 30 26.77 -10.62 -1.44
CA ILE A 30 27.80 -9.70 -1.94
C ILE A 30 29.19 -10.30 -1.71
N LEU A 31 29.45 -10.77 -0.49
CA LEU A 31 30.71 -11.42 -0.13
C LEU A 31 30.95 -12.70 -0.96
N GLN A 32 29.91 -13.49 -1.22
CA GLN A 32 30.01 -14.66 -2.08
C GLN A 32 30.36 -14.29 -3.53
N MET A 33 29.69 -13.29 -4.12
CA MET A 33 30.01 -12.83 -5.48
C MET A 33 31.45 -12.31 -5.57
N MET A 34 31.93 -11.59 -4.56
CA MET A 34 33.32 -11.18 -4.49
C MET A 34 34.29 -12.37 -4.41
N ASN A 35 34.00 -13.35 -3.54
CA ASN A 35 34.80 -14.57 -3.41
C ASN A 35 34.83 -15.40 -4.71
N MET A 36 33.76 -15.31 -5.51
CA MET A 36 33.67 -15.93 -6.84
C MET A 36 34.36 -15.10 -7.94
N GLY A 37 34.90 -13.92 -7.62
CA GLY A 37 35.64 -13.06 -8.55
C GLY A 37 34.78 -12.21 -9.46
N PHE A 38 33.53 -11.93 -9.09
CA PHE A 38 32.68 -10.99 -9.83
C PHE A 38 33.24 -9.57 -9.71
N SER A 39 33.21 -8.80 -10.81
CA SER A 39 33.61 -7.40 -10.78
C SER A 39 32.57 -6.53 -10.07
N ASP A 40 33.02 -5.40 -9.55
CA ASP A 40 32.16 -4.41 -8.90
C ASP A 40 30.98 -3.99 -9.77
N ASP A 41 31.20 -3.76 -11.07
CA ASP A 41 30.14 -3.42 -12.02
C ASP A 41 29.05 -4.51 -12.13
N LEU A 42 29.44 -5.79 -12.09
CA LEU A 42 28.48 -6.90 -12.14
C LEU A 42 27.70 -7.02 -10.83
N ILE A 43 28.38 -6.82 -9.70
CA ILE A 43 27.74 -6.79 -8.38
C ILE A 43 26.74 -5.62 -8.31
N ILE A 44 27.15 -4.41 -8.71
CA ILE A 44 26.29 -3.22 -8.80
C ILE A 44 25.09 -3.48 -9.72
N SER A 45 25.31 -4.09 -10.88
CA SER A 45 24.23 -4.45 -11.81
C SER A 45 23.25 -5.46 -11.19
N LYS A 46 23.75 -6.46 -10.47
CA LYS A 46 22.94 -7.45 -9.76
C LYS A 46 22.11 -6.82 -8.64
N ILE A 47 22.70 -5.94 -7.84
CA ILE A 47 22.02 -5.16 -6.80
C ILE A 47 20.90 -4.32 -7.42
N ASN A 48 21.15 -3.67 -8.55
CA ASN A 48 20.16 -2.81 -9.22
C ASN A 48 19.01 -3.56 -9.88
N SER A 49 19.18 -4.84 -10.20
CA SER A 49 18.21 -5.66 -10.94
C SER A 49 17.48 -6.70 -10.10
N SER A 50 17.76 -6.78 -8.79
CA SER A 50 17.20 -7.81 -7.90
C SER A 50 16.59 -7.22 -6.63
N ASP A 51 15.69 -7.96 -6.00
CA ASP A 51 15.26 -7.67 -4.63
C ASP A 51 16.44 -7.80 -3.67
N TYR A 52 16.49 -6.95 -2.64
CA TYR A 52 17.59 -6.91 -1.67
C TYR A 52 17.09 -6.90 -0.22
N LYS A 53 17.98 -7.30 0.69
CA LYS A 53 17.81 -7.22 2.14
C LYS A 53 19.19 -7.01 2.77
N PHE A 54 19.62 -5.76 2.82
CA PHE A 54 20.91 -5.41 3.40
C PHE A 54 20.77 -4.98 4.86
N ASP A 55 21.78 -5.32 5.66
CA ASP A 55 22.00 -4.78 7.00
C ASP A 55 23.07 -3.69 6.90
N THR A 56 22.68 -2.45 7.19
CA THR A 56 23.56 -1.27 7.13
C THR A 56 23.89 -0.72 8.51
N SER A 57 23.78 -1.55 9.55
CA SER A 57 24.31 -1.24 10.87
C SER A 57 25.83 -1.02 10.82
N LEU A 58 26.36 -0.21 11.72
CA LEU A 58 27.79 0.11 11.77
C LEU A 58 28.68 -1.15 11.85
N SER A 59 28.23 -2.18 12.58
CA SER A 59 28.94 -3.46 12.69
C SER A 59 29.04 -4.19 11.35
N GLU A 60 27.94 -4.26 10.60
CA GLU A 60 27.93 -4.94 9.30
C GLU A 60 28.67 -4.15 8.22
N LEU A 61 28.53 -2.82 8.22
CA LEU A 61 29.30 -1.95 7.31
C LEU A 61 30.81 -2.07 7.54
N SER A 62 31.24 -2.18 8.81
CA SER A 62 32.66 -2.43 9.13
C SER A 62 33.13 -3.77 8.56
N LYS A 63 32.36 -4.85 8.74
CA LYS A 63 32.71 -6.18 8.21
C LYS A 63 32.83 -6.19 6.68
N LEU A 64 31.91 -5.52 5.98
CA LEU A 64 31.94 -5.42 4.53
C LEU A 64 33.19 -4.65 4.06
N ASN A 65 33.51 -3.53 4.70
CA ASN A 65 34.71 -2.76 4.42
C ASN A 65 35.99 -3.57 4.70
N ASP A 66 36.04 -4.29 5.83
CA ASP A 66 37.18 -5.15 6.20
C ASP A 66 37.34 -6.35 5.26
N ALA A 67 36.25 -6.84 4.67
CA ALA A 67 36.25 -7.87 3.63
C ALA A 67 36.64 -7.34 2.23
N GLY A 68 36.91 -6.04 2.10
CA GLY A 68 37.35 -5.40 0.87
C GLY A 68 36.23 -5.07 -0.12
N VAL A 69 34.97 -5.03 0.32
CA VAL A 69 33.86 -4.54 -0.50
C VAL A 69 34.11 -3.07 -0.83
N SER A 70 33.99 -2.68 -2.10
CA SER A 70 34.30 -1.30 -2.50
C SER A 70 33.31 -0.30 -1.92
N ASN A 71 33.81 0.92 -1.69
CA ASN A 71 33.01 2.03 -1.17
C ASN A 71 31.80 2.35 -2.06
N ASP A 72 31.88 2.13 -3.37
CA ASP A 72 30.77 2.36 -4.30
C ASP A 72 29.66 1.33 -4.08
N ILE A 73 30.00 0.05 -3.87
CA ILE A 73 29.04 -0.99 -3.52
C ILE A 73 28.43 -0.71 -2.14
N ILE A 74 29.26 -0.36 -1.13
CA ILE A 74 28.79 -0.04 0.23
C ILE A 74 27.84 1.17 0.20
N THR A 75 28.19 2.21 -0.55
CA THR A 75 27.36 3.40 -0.72
C THR A 75 26.04 3.04 -1.40
N LEU A 76 26.08 2.25 -2.47
CA LEU A 76 24.88 1.76 -3.14
C LEU A 76 24.01 0.90 -2.20
N MET A 77 24.61 0.03 -1.37
CA MET A 77 23.89 -0.75 -0.37
C MET A 77 23.21 0.17 0.65
N ILE A 78 23.90 1.21 1.14
CA ILE A 78 23.33 2.20 2.06
C ILE A 78 22.19 2.98 1.39
N GLU A 79 22.37 3.43 0.15
CA GLU A 79 21.33 4.11 -0.63
C GLU A 79 20.11 3.22 -0.84
N LYS A 80 20.29 1.99 -1.32
CA LYS A 80 19.21 1.02 -1.48
C LYS A 80 18.53 0.68 -0.15
N SER A 81 19.28 0.61 0.96
CA SER A 81 18.71 0.31 2.28
C SER A 81 17.95 1.48 2.89
N LYS A 82 18.37 2.74 2.65
CA LYS A 82 17.55 3.93 2.92
C LYS A 82 16.20 3.88 2.17
N HIS A 83 16.14 3.02 1.16
CA HIS A 83 15.06 2.85 0.22
C HIS A 83 14.44 1.44 0.26
N ASN A 84 14.56 0.69 1.37
CA ASN A 84 13.98 -0.67 1.53
C ASN A 84 12.43 -0.73 1.46
N THR A 85 11.80 0.36 1.03
CA THR A 85 10.37 0.55 0.75
C THR A 85 10.08 0.94 -0.70
N ILE A 86 11.04 0.88 -1.64
CA ILE A 86 10.88 1.31 -3.06
C ILE A 86 9.73 0.59 -3.82
N SER A 87 9.05 -0.41 -3.23
CA SER A 87 7.84 -0.97 -3.85
C SER A 87 6.80 -1.43 -2.83
N LYS A 88 6.72 -0.76 -1.66
CA LYS A 88 5.75 -1.12 -0.61
C LYS A 88 4.98 0.05 -0.01
N THR A 89 4.92 1.21 -0.64
CA THR A 89 4.08 2.30 -0.12
C THR A 89 2.61 1.88 -0.12
N GLY A 90 1.86 2.37 0.86
CA GLY A 90 0.42 2.15 0.97
C GLY A 90 0.00 1.63 2.35
N ILE A 91 -1.24 1.14 2.41
CA ILE A 91 -1.83 0.55 3.62
C ILE A 91 -1.99 -0.95 3.39
N TYR A 92 -1.43 -1.74 4.29
CA TYR A 92 -1.52 -3.19 4.28
C TYR A 92 -2.31 -3.65 5.48
N PHE A 93 -2.97 -4.80 5.39
CA PHE A 93 -3.53 -5.51 6.54
C PHE A 93 -2.91 -6.89 6.66
N GLN A 94 -2.83 -7.39 7.89
CA GLN A 94 -2.36 -8.74 8.17
C GLN A 94 -3.47 -9.76 7.90
N ASP A 95 -3.19 -10.79 7.09
CA ASP A 95 -4.07 -11.93 6.83
C ASP A 95 -3.27 -13.24 7.04
N GLY A 96 -3.38 -13.81 8.23
CA GLY A 96 -2.51 -14.91 8.65
C GLY A 96 -1.06 -14.44 8.74
N ASP A 97 -0.17 -15.04 7.95
CA ASP A 97 1.25 -14.66 7.85
C ASP A 97 1.54 -13.69 6.69
N GLU A 98 0.54 -13.34 5.89
CA GLU A 98 0.69 -12.50 4.69
C GLU A 98 0.26 -11.04 4.95
N LEU A 99 1.01 -10.08 4.41
CA LEU A 99 0.61 -8.67 4.35
C LEU A 99 -0.06 -8.37 3.01
N LYS A 100 -1.34 -8.02 3.02
CA LYS A 100 -2.13 -7.71 1.82
C LYS A 100 -2.36 -6.22 1.67
N LEU A 101 -2.09 -5.68 0.48
CA LEU A 101 -2.30 -4.27 0.15
C LEU A 101 -3.79 -3.95 0.06
N ILE A 102 -4.23 -2.89 0.75
CA ILE A 102 -5.56 -2.30 0.59
C ILE A 102 -5.54 -1.45 -0.68
N GLN A 103 -6.27 -1.92 -1.69
CA GLN A 103 -6.43 -1.17 -2.93
C GLN A 103 -7.42 -0.02 -2.72
N PRO A 104 -7.10 1.22 -3.13
CA PRO A 104 -8.00 2.34 -2.96
C PRO A 104 -9.22 2.23 -3.90
N THR A 105 -10.39 2.61 -3.41
CA THR A 105 -11.61 2.74 -4.23
C THR A 105 -11.87 4.21 -4.54
N VAL A 106 -12.06 4.51 -5.83
CA VAL A 106 -12.43 5.84 -6.33
C VAL A 106 -13.90 6.13 -6.03
N PHE A 107 -14.20 7.37 -5.66
CA PHE A 107 -15.59 7.80 -5.45
C PHE A 107 -16.41 7.72 -6.75
N SER A 108 -17.59 7.10 -6.67
CA SER A 108 -18.62 7.16 -7.71
C SER A 108 -19.46 8.43 -7.52
N GLY A 109 -19.66 9.22 -8.58
CA GLY A 109 -20.48 10.44 -8.53
C GLY A 109 -19.89 11.67 -9.22
N THR A 110 -18.60 11.68 -9.56
CA THR A 110 -18.01 12.64 -10.51
C THR A 110 -18.11 12.07 -11.92
N SER A 111 -19.12 12.46 -12.68
CA SER A 111 -19.20 12.13 -14.11
C SER A 111 -17.97 12.72 -14.84
N ASN A 112 -17.43 11.99 -15.82
CA ASN A 112 -16.27 12.36 -16.67
C ASN A 112 -16.47 13.62 -17.55
N ASN A 113 -17.58 14.35 -17.39
CA ASN A 113 -17.87 15.56 -18.15
C ASN A 113 -17.35 16.77 -17.37
N ALA A 114 -16.41 17.52 -17.96
CA ALA A 114 -15.83 18.72 -17.35
C ALA A 114 -16.89 19.77 -16.96
N VAL A 115 -18.00 19.84 -17.72
CA VAL A 115 -19.16 20.69 -17.40
C VAL A 115 -19.87 20.23 -16.12
N ALA A 116 -19.98 18.92 -15.90
CA ALA A 116 -20.63 18.36 -14.72
C ALA A 116 -19.72 18.41 -13.47
N GLN A 117 -18.40 18.29 -13.62
CA GLN A 117 -17.46 18.56 -12.52
C GLN A 117 -17.52 20.04 -12.08
N LYS A 118 -17.68 20.97 -13.03
CA LYS A 118 -17.89 22.40 -12.74
C LYS A 118 -19.23 22.66 -12.04
N LEU A 119 -20.27 21.88 -12.34
CA LEU A 119 -21.56 21.94 -11.65
C LEU A 119 -21.51 21.33 -10.25
N VAL A 120 -20.69 20.30 -10.01
CA VAL A 120 -20.49 19.72 -8.67
C VAL A 120 -19.63 20.63 -7.78
N SER A 121 -18.62 21.32 -8.32
CA SER A 121 -17.89 22.37 -7.59
C SER A 121 -18.66 23.70 -7.49
N GLY A 122 -19.68 23.91 -8.33
CA GLY A 122 -20.40 25.18 -8.48
C GLY A 122 -21.83 25.24 -7.94
N LEU A 123 -22.44 24.12 -7.55
CA LEU A 123 -23.72 24.08 -6.83
C LEU A 123 -23.49 23.70 -5.37
N ILE A 124 -22.97 24.67 -4.62
CA ILE A 124 -23.03 24.67 -3.16
C ILE A 124 -24.47 24.93 -2.77
N ASN A 125 -25.30 23.87 -2.75
CA ASN A 125 -26.51 23.81 -1.94
C ASN A 125 -26.81 22.36 -1.55
N SER A 126 -26.23 21.96 -0.42
CA SER A 126 -26.71 20.95 0.53
C SER A 126 -26.56 19.46 0.17
N LYS A 127 -25.77 18.74 1.01
CA LYS A 127 -25.76 17.28 1.22
C LYS A 127 -25.10 16.39 0.16
N THR A 128 -24.04 16.83 -0.52
CA THR A 128 -23.26 15.95 -1.40
C THR A 128 -22.47 14.94 -0.57
N LYS A 129 -22.94 13.69 -0.53
CA LYS A 129 -22.21 12.58 0.10
C LYS A 129 -21.29 11.96 -0.94
N ALA A 130 -20.02 11.76 -0.61
CA ALA A 130 -19.15 10.95 -1.45
C ALA A 130 -19.61 9.49 -1.39
N THR A 131 -19.78 8.84 -2.54
CA THR A 131 -20.25 7.45 -2.62
C THR A 131 -19.20 6.53 -3.20
N LEU A 132 -19.20 5.28 -2.77
CA LEU A 132 -18.34 4.20 -3.29
C LEU A 132 -19.23 3.15 -3.94
N PRO A 133 -18.82 2.57 -5.08
CA PRO A 133 -19.55 1.46 -5.68
C PRO A 133 -19.52 0.22 -4.77
N LYS A 134 -20.51 -0.66 -4.99
CA LYS A 134 -20.75 -1.91 -4.26
C LYS A 134 -21.16 -1.68 -2.80
N SER A 135 -22.05 -2.52 -2.28
CA SER A 135 -22.37 -2.52 -0.85
C SER A 135 -21.25 -3.10 0.02
N GLN A 136 -20.28 -3.78 -0.59
CA GLN A 136 -19.12 -4.37 0.06
C GLN A 136 -17.82 -3.97 -0.64
N SER A 137 -16.75 -3.77 0.13
CA SER A 137 -15.40 -3.56 -0.39
C SER A 137 -14.85 -4.80 -1.10
N ASN A 138 -13.89 -4.57 -2.02
CA ASN A 138 -13.06 -5.67 -2.53
C ASN A 138 -11.95 -6.06 -1.53
N ASN A 139 -11.59 -5.18 -0.59
CA ASN A 139 -10.64 -5.47 0.48
C ASN A 139 -11.43 -6.07 1.65
N VAL A 140 -11.32 -7.37 1.88
CA VAL A 140 -12.13 -8.10 2.87
C VAL A 140 -11.24 -8.69 3.95
N LEU A 141 -11.51 -8.30 5.19
CA LEU A 141 -10.81 -8.71 6.39
C LEU A 141 -11.72 -9.66 7.18
N THR A 142 -11.13 -10.75 7.66
CA THR A 142 -11.82 -11.80 8.44
C THR A 142 -11.60 -11.66 9.94
N ASP A 143 -10.70 -10.77 10.36
CA ASP A 143 -10.42 -10.45 11.76
C ASP A 143 -11.18 -9.19 12.18
N SER A 144 -11.84 -9.24 13.35
CA SER A 144 -12.51 -8.11 13.99
C SER A 144 -11.55 -7.13 14.68
N SER A 145 -10.31 -7.55 14.90
CA SER A 145 -9.20 -6.75 15.44
C SER A 145 -8.05 -6.65 14.43
N PRO A 146 -8.29 -6.09 13.24
CA PRO A 146 -7.29 -6.07 12.18
C PRO A 146 -6.10 -5.18 12.54
N GLU A 147 -4.91 -5.64 12.21
CA GLU A 147 -3.68 -4.83 12.28
C GLU A 147 -3.32 -4.33 10.89
N PHE A 148 -3.03 -3.03 10.78
CA PHE A 148 -2.60 -2.41 9.54
C PHE A 148 -1.14 -1.98 9.61
N THR A 149 -0.46 -2.02 8.48
CA THR A 149 0.87 -1.45 8.29
C THR A 149 0.78 -0.33 7.27
N PHE A 150 1.12 0.90 7.68
CA PHE A 150 1.19 2.06 6.82
C PHE A 150 2.66 2.29 6.45
N ILE A 151 2.94 2.39 5.16
CA ILE A 151 4.29 2.66 4.65
C ILE A 151 4.20 3.91 3.78
N PHE A 152 4.93 4.95 4.14
CA PHE A 152 4.96 6.23 3.42
C PHE A 152 6.20 6.34 2.55
N ASP A 153 6.10 7.03 1.40
CA ASP A 153 7.26 7.35 0.58
C ASP A 153 7.58 8.84 0.70
N VAL A 154 8.59 9.13 1.51
CA VAL A 154 9.13 10.48 1.67
C VAL A 154 10.11 10.87 0.55
N SER A 155 10.40 9.98 -0.42
CA SER A 155 11.33 10.22 -1.51
C SER A 155 10.62 10.45 -2.84
N SER A 156 10.71 11.67 -3.39
CA SER A 156 10.09 12.03 -4.67
C SER A 156 10.74 11.40 -5.92
N ALA A 157 11.67 10.46 -5.75
CA ALA A 157 12.61 10.03 -6.79
C ALA A 157 12.37 8.61 -7.34
N SER A 158 11.41 7.84 -6.81
CA SER A 158 11.24 6.43 -7.22
C SER A 158 9.80 6.05 -7.58
N VAL A 159 9.70 5.00 -8.41
CA VAL A 159 8.44 4.42 -8.91
C VAL A 159 7.83 3.58 -7.79
N ASP A 160 6.63 3.97 -7.35
CA ASP A 160 5.90 3.33 -6.26
C ASP A 160 4.99 2.21 -6.79
N ASN A 161 4.73 1.14 -6.03
CA ASN A 161 3.76 0.08 -6.33
C ASN A 161 2.31 0.58 -6.45
N MET A 162 2.03 1.79 -5.97
CA MET A 162 0.77 2.53 -6.16
C MET A 162 0.82 3.53 -7.33
N GLN A 163 1.92 3.58 -8.10
CA GLN A 163 2.03 4.39 -9.31
C GLN A 163 1.24 3.74 -10.46
N THR A 164 0.06 4.28 -10.75
CA THR A 164 -0.81 3.77 -11.81
C THR A 164 -0.58 4.42 -13.18
N SER A 165 0.46 5.27 -13.35
CA SER A 165 0.71 5.99 -14.60
C SER A 165 2.19 6.01 -14.99
N PRO A 166 2.55 5.44 -16.16
CA PRO A 166 3.84 5.71 -16.80
C PRO A 166 3.90 7.21 -17.17
N GLY A 167 4.86 7.96 -16.63
CA GLY A 167 5.09 9.37 -17.01
C GLY A 167 4.88 10.45 -15.93
N GLY A 168 4.92 10.12 -14.64
CA GLY A 168 5.12 11.12 -13.56
C GLY A 168 3.92 12.02 -13.23
N ASN A 169 2.75 11.78 -13.82
CA ASN A 169 1.50 12.45 -13.42
C ASN A 169 0.77 11.60 -12.36
N ASP A 170 1.30 11.62 -11.14
CA ASP A 170 0.80 10.87 -9.98
C ASP A 170 -0.57 11.41 -9.50
N ARG A 171 -1.64 11.08 -10.22
CA ARG A 171 -3.00 11.53 -9.91
C ARG A 171 -3.61 10.80 -8.70
N PHE A 172 -3.22 9.55 -8.44
CA PHE A 172 -3.88 8.66 -7.47
C PHE A 172 -3.01 8.22 -6.28
N ASN A 173 -1.76 8.67 -6.17
CA ASN A 173 -0.87 8.27 -5.07
C ASN A 173 -0.24 9.46 -4.34
N TRP A 174 -0.81 10.65 -4.53
CA TRP A 174 -0.24 11.83 -3.88
C TRP A 174 -0.35 11.76 -2.36
N TRP A 175 -1.35 11.07 -1.82
CA TRP A 175 -1.56 10.94 -0.38
C TRP A 175 -0.33 10.42 0.35
N PHE A 176 0.33 9.37 -0.14
CA PHE A 176 1.49 8.78 0.54
C PHE A 176 2.81 9.49 0.23
N LYS A 177 2.80 10.42 -0.73
CA LYS A 177 3.93 11.32 -1.02
C LYS A 177 3.87 12.62 -0.22
N VAL A 178 2.69 13.00 0.28
CA VAL A 178 2.52 14.20 1.11
C VAL A 178 2.29 13.86 2.57
N ALA A 179 1.68 12.71 2.86
CA ALA A 179 1.52 12.22 4.20
C ALA A 179 2.84 11.66 4.70
N SER A 180 3.16 12.02 5.93
CA SER A 180 4.36 11.54 6.62
C SER A 180 4.02 10.57 7.75
N SER A 181 2.75 10.49 8.17
CA SER A 181 2.31 9.63 9.27
C SER A 181 0.83 9.27 9.18
N PRO A 182 0.37 8.23 9.91
CA PRO A 182 -1.05 7.84 9.93
C PRO A 182 -1.98 8.89 10.54
N ASN A 183 -1.46 9.89 11.28
CA ASN A 183 -2.26 10.99 11.85
C ASN A 183 -2.96 11.86 10.80
N GLU A 184 -2.47 11.82 9.55
CA GLU A 184 -3.10 12.53 8.43
C GLU A 184 -4.27 11.75 7.81
N PHE A 185 -4.59 10.59 8.36
CA PHE A 185 -5.74 9.78 8.00
C PHE A 185 -6.73 9.74 9.16
N VAL A 186 -7.99 9.52 8.81
CA VAL A 186 -9.05 9.20 9.77
C VAL A 186 -9.70 7.89 9.36
N LEU A 187 -9.96 7.04 10.35
CA LEU A 187 -10.76 5.84 10.18
C LEU A 187 -12.24 6.18 10.37
N LEU A 188 -13.09 5.77 9.45
CA LEU A 188 -14.53 6.03 9.53
C LEU A 188 -15.35 4.80 9.14
N GLN A 189 -16.55 4.69 9.71
CA GLN A 189 -17.54 3.71 9.27
C GLN A 189 -18.33 4.25 8.06
N LEU A 190 -18.44 3.43 7.03
CA LEU A 190 -19.21 3.72 5.83
C LEU A 190 -20.67 3.33 6.01
N LYS A 191 -21.57 4.12 5.43
CA LYS A 191 -23.00 3.78 5.43
C LYS A 191 -23.36 2.95 4.21
N VAL A 192 -23.68 1.68 4.44
CA VAL A 192 -24.12 0.77 3.37
C VAL A 192 -25.53 1.10 2.90
N LYS A 193 -25.73 1.10 1.58
CA LYS A 193 -27.01 1.27 0.90
C LYS A 193 -27.29 0.05 0.03
N GLU A 194 -27.69 -1.05 0.65
CA GLU A 194 -27.90 -2.34 -0.01
C GLU A 194 -28.77 -2.24 -1.28
N LYS A 195 -29.94 -1.59 -1.17
CA LYS A 195 -30.86 -1.41 -2.31
C LYS A 195 -30.24 -0.65 -3.51
N LYS A 196 -29.21 0.15 -3.26
CA LYS A 196 -28.50 0.94 -4.28
C LYS A 196 -27.13 0.34 -4.64
N ASN A 197 -26.75 -0.78 -4.01
CA ASN A 197 -25.45 -1.42 -4.16
C ASN A 197 -24.28 -0.42 -4.07
N LEU A 198 -24.29 0.43 -3.05
CA LEU A 198 -23.27 1.45 -2.82
C LEU A 198 -23.03 1.69 -1.33
N ARG A 199 -21.93 2.37 -1.02
CA ARG A 199 -21.58 2.86 0.32
C ARG A 199 -21.45 4.39 0.30
N GLU A 200 -21.80 5.06 1.39
CA GLU A 200 -21.70 6.51 1.53
C GLU A 200 -20.69 6.88 2.63
N VAL A 201 -19.76 7.79 2.33
CA VAL A 201 -18.94 8.46 3.36
C VAL A 201 -19.80 9.54 4.01
N ILE A 202 -19.89 9.50 5.34
CA ILE A 202 -20.57 10.54 6.10
C ILE A 202 -19.53 11.61 6.48
N THR A 203 -19.34 12.59 5.61
CA THR A 203 -18.69 13.86 5.98
C THR A 203 -19.76 14.71 6.67
N GLY A 204 -19.48 15.27 7.85
CA GLY A 204 -20.47 15.99 8.66
C GLY A 204 -21.19 17.12 7.91
N LYS A 205 -22.39 17.49 8.37
CA LYS A 205 -23.11 18.65 7.83
C LYS A 205 -22.21 19.89 8.01
N GLY A 206 -21.79 20.49 6.91
CA GLY A 206 -20.89 21.63 6.92
C GLY A 206 -21.39 22.78 7.80
N ASN A 207 -20.47 23.37 8.56
CA ASN A 207 -20.50 24.80 8.79
C ASN A 207 -19.73 25.45 7.63
N VAL A 208 -20.48 26.03 6.70
CA VAL A 208 -20.01 26.76 5.51
C VAL A 208 -19.32 28.10 5.89
N LEU A 209 -19.02 28.34 7.17
CA LEU A 209 -18.39 29.56 7.68
C LEU A 209 -16.91 29.37 8.07
N THR A 210 -16.40 28.15 8.11
CA THR A 210 -14.97 27.87 8.31
C THR A 210 -14.51 26.94 7.20
N SER A 211 -13.48 27.34 6.47
CA SER A 211 -12.81 26.64 5.36
C SER A 211 -12.15 25.30 5.74
N SER A 212 -12.63 24.62 6.79
CA SER A 212 -12.13 23.34 7.27
C SER A 212 -12.75 22.18 6.49
N THR A 213 -12.08 21.75 5.42
CA THR A 213 -12.29 20.45 4.78
C THR A 213 -11.86 19.33 5.73
N GLY A 214 -12.69 19.01 6.72
CA GLY A 214 -12.42 17.96 7.71
C GLY A 214 -13.63 17.06 7.93
N ILE A 215 -13.38 15.81 8.31
CA ILE A 215 -14.42 14.89 8.79
C ILE A 215 -14.81 15.32 10.20
N ASP A 216 -16.11 15.36 10.48
CA ASP A 216 -16.61 15.67 11.82
C ASP A 216 -16.08 14.59 12.80
N PRO A 217 -15.35 14.99 13.87
CA PRO A 217 -14.70 14.06 14.79
C PRO A 217 -15.63 12.99 15.36
N LYS A 218 -16.94 13.23 15.42
CA LYS A 218 -17.91 12.22 15.90
C LYS A 218 -18.02 10.98 15.01
N PHE A 219 -17.57 11.06 13.76
CA PHE A 219 -17.53 9.93 12.84
C PHE A 219 -16.15 9.28 12.76
N ALA A 220 -15.15 9.86 13.42
CA ALA A 220 -13.82 9.29 13.51
C ALA A 220 -13.81 8.14 14.51
N LEU A 221 -13.32 6.98 14.08
CA LEU A 221 -13.04 5.84 14.94
C LEU A 221 -11.58 5.94 15.43
N PRO A 222 -11.33 5.70 16.72
CA PRO A 222 -9.98 5.75 17.26
C PRO A 222 -9.14 4.56 16.79
N PHE A 223 -7.84 4.79 16.66
CA PHE A 223 -6.83 3.77 16.42
C PHE A 223 -5.52 4.20 17.07
N ASP A 224 -4.72 3.21 17.47
CA ASP A 224 -3.37 3.42 17.99
C ASP A 224 -2.34 3.37 16.87
N ILE A 225 -1.22 4.09 17.08
CA ILE A 225 -0.11 4.17 16.13
C ILE A 225 1.17 3.78 16.86
N GLU A 226 1.93 2.85 16.28
CA GLU A 226 3.28 2.49 16.72
C GLU A 226 4.25 2.62 15.55
N GLU A 227 5.30 3.42 15.70
CA GLU A 227 6.37 3.50 14.70
C GLU A 227 7.21 2.21 14.77
N ILE A 228 7.32 1.51 13.63
CA ILE A 228 8.16 0.31 13.51
C ILE A 228 9.56 0.74 13.06
N GLU A 229 9.62 1.51 11.97
CA GLU A 229 10.88 1.90 11.32
C GLU A 229 10.64 3.14 10.44
N GLY A 230 10.95 4.34 10.93
CA GLY A 230 10.98 5.58 10.14
C GLY A 230 9.68 5.90 9.40
N ASN A 231 9.57 5.44 8.15
CA ASN A 231 8.40 5.64 7.29
C ASN A 231 7.33 4.52 7.41
N LYS A 232 7.54 3.54 8.29
CA LYS A 232 6.66 2.39 8.51
C LYS A 232 6.04 2.42 9.90
N TYR A 233 4.71 2.30 9.93
CA TYR A 233 3.90 2.40 11.14
C TYR A 233 2.93 1.23 11.23
N LYS A 234 2.77 0.67 12.43
CA LYS A 234 1.64 -0.20 12.77
C LYS A 234 0.46 0.68 13.18
N VAL A 235 -0.72 0.36 12.69
CA VAL A 235 -1.98 1.03 12.99
C VAL A 235 -2.98 0.00 13.46
N THR A 236 -3.48 0.15 14.68
CA THR A 236 -4.40 -0.81 15.31
C THR A 236 -5.68 -0.11 15.72
N PRO A 237 -6.79 -0.28 14.97
CA PRO A 237 -8.08 0.24 15.39
C PRO A 237 -8.58 -0.40 16.66
N ALA A 238 -9.41 0.33 17.41
CA ALA A 238 -10.26 -0.31 18.40
C ALA A 238 -11.17 -1.36 17.72
N ASN A 239 -11.62 -2.36 18.49
CA ASN A 239 -12.46 -3.47 17.99
C ASN A 239 -13.51 -3.00 16.99
N LEU A 240 -13.45 -3.54 15.76
CA LEU A 240 -14.33 -3.16 14.66
C LEU A 240 -15.41 -4.24 14.50
N PRO A 241 -16.69 -3.94 14.79
CA PRO A 241 -17.78 -4.85 14.47
C PRO A 241 -17.86 -5.12 12.96
N PRO A 242 -18.50 -6.23 12.53
CA PRO A 242 -18.73 -6.49 11.12
C PRO A 242 -19.38 -5.29 10.42
N GLY A 243 -18.80 -4.86 9.29
CA GLY A 243 -19.21 -3.63 8.62
C GLY A 243 -18.23 -3.14 7.57
N GLU A 244 -18.51 -1.95 7.05
CA GLU A 244 -17.72 -1.29 6.00
C GLU A 244 -17.01 -0.07 6.59
N TYR A 245 -15.71 0.03 6.34
CA TYR A 245 -14.85 1.07 6.91
C TYR A 245 -13.94 1.65 5.85
N ALA A 246 -13.35 2.81 6.12
CA ALA A 246 -12.31 3.37 5.28
C ALA A 246 -11.32 4.23 6.06
N PHE A 247 -10.05 4.18 5.64
CA PHE A 247 -9.11 5.26 5.92
C PHE A 247 -9.27 6.36 4.87
N PHE A 248 -9.55 7.57 5.34
CA PHE A 248 -9.71 8.78 4.52
C PHE A 248 -8.60 9.78 4.86
N TYR A 249 -7.89 10.28 3.86
CA TYR A 249 -6.88 11.29 4.07
C TYR A 249 -7.51 12.66 4.39
N GLN A 250 -7.11 13.24 5.52
CA GLN A 250 -7.60 14.54 6.00
C GLN A 250 -6.49 15.58 6.17
N GLY A 251 -5.26 15.27 5.73
CA GLY A 251 -4.15 16.21 5.71
C GLY A 251 -4.31 17.33 4.66
N GLN A 252 -3.27 18.16 4.52
CA GLN A 252 -3.28 19.25 3.54
C GLN A 252 -3.31 18.71 2.12
N ILE A 253 -4.24 19.21 1.31
CA ILE A 253 -4.38 18.83 -0.10
C ILE A 253 -3.58 19.83 -0.94
N PRO A 254 -2.59 19.38 -1.75
CA PRO A 254 -1.83 20.27 -2.61
C PRO A 254 -2.73 21.02 -3.62
N GLY A 255 -2.32 22.23 -3.99
CA GLY A 255 -3.05 23.05 -4.96
C GLY A 255 -3.35 22.30 -6.27
N GLY A 256 -4.60 22.38 -6.73
CA GLY A 256 -5.05 21.69 -7.94
C GLY A 256 -5.40 20.20 -7.78
N ARG A 257 -5.34 19.67 -6.55
CA ARG A 257 -5.76 18.29 -6.22
C ARG A 257 -7.04 18.27 -5.39
N SER A 258 -7.67 17.10 -5.35
CA SER A 258 -8.84 16.81 -4.50
C SER A 258 -8.78 15.36 -4.03
N ASN A 259 -9.49 15.03 -2.96
CA ASN A 259 -9.61 13.64 -2.53
C ASN A 259 -10.50 12.86 -3.50
N GLN A 260 -9.89 11.98 -4.31
CA GLN A 260 -10.58 11.21 -5.35
C GLN A 260 -10.89 9.76 -4.96
N SER A 261 -10.23 9.24 -3.92
CA SER A 261 -10.39 7.85 -3.45
C SER A 261 -10.22 7.73 -1.95
N VAL A 262 -10.54 6.54 -1.44
CA VAL A 262 -10.33 6.12 -0.05
C VAL A 262 -9.80 4.70 -0.01
N PHE A 263 -9.21 4.32 1.12
CA PHE A 263 -8.78 2.96 1.41
C PHE A 263 -9.88 2.26 2.20
N ASP A 264 -10.89 1.76 1.49
CA ASP A 264 -12.04 1.08 2.08
C ASP A 264 -11.79 -0.41 2.29
N PHE A 265 -12.43 -0.97 3.30
CA PHE A 265 -12.38 -2.40 3.60
C PHE A 265 -13.65 -2.88 4.31
N SER A 266 -13.92 -4.17 4.19
CA SER A 266 -15.01 -4.86 4.87
C SER A 266 -14.43 -5.69 6.02
N VAL A 267 -15.00 -5.57 7.21
CA VAL A 267 -14.76 -6.49 8.33
C VAL A 267 -15.93 -7.47 8.39
N LYS A 268 -15.63 -8.77 8.45
CA LYS A 268 -16.64 -9.84 8.47
C LYS A 268 -16.84 -10.44 9.86
#